data_AF-M1MWS0-F1
#
_entry.id   AF-M1MWS0-F1
#
_cell.length_a   1.000
_cell.length_b   1.000
_cell.length_c   1.000
_cell.angle_alpha   90.00
_cell.angle_beta   90.00
_cell.angle_gamma   90.00
#
_symmetry.space_group_name_H-M   'P 1'
#
loop_
_entity.id
_entity.type
_entity.pdbx_description
1 polymer ?
#
loop_
_entity_poly.entity_id
_entity_poly.type
_entity_poly.pdbx_seq_one_letter_code
_entity_poly.pdbx_strand_id
1 'polypeptide(L)'
;MDTAGIIDHLDRVDVAERSTDLIASVRPDELLLTDNNREVVLDLPENQTYVSIAPYVNQTHDCFYHSLTTCLGELGNENIHVTITDGATGEQLVDEQVTTFDNGFIGFWMPSDTTGTVEVSYQGHTGTTGFSTTDEGATCLTDLRLT
;
A
#
# COMPACT_ATOMS: atom_id res chain seq x y z
N MET A 1 13.18 -7.09 14.74
CA MET A 1 12.35 -6.27 13.83
C MET A 1 10.93 -6.40 14.34
N ASP A 2 10.25 -5.28 14.52
CA ASP A 2 8.82 -5.23 14.85
C ASP A 2 7.97 -5.44 13.58
N THR A 3 6.64 -5.55 13.73
CA THR A 3 5.72 -5.79 12.60
C THR A 3 5.85 -4.71 11.53
N ALA A 4 5.96 -3.44 11.94
CA ALA A 4 6.12 -2.32 11.02
C ALA A 4 7.42 -2.43 10.20
N GLY A 5 8.54 -2.71 10.85
CA GLY A 5 9.80 -2.93 10.15
C GLY A 5 9.79 -4.14 9.20
N ILE A 6 9.01 -5.18 9.51
CA ILE A 6 8.85 -6.34 8.60
C ILE A 6 8.09 -5.91 7.34
N ILE A 7 6.98 -5.18 7.50
CA ILE A 7 6.17 -4.68 6.37
C ILE A 7 7.02 -3.77 5.48
N ASP A 8 7.66 -2.76 6.07
CA ASP A 8 8.50 -1.80 5.34
C ASP A 8 9.65 -2.50 4.59
N HIS A 9 10.24 -3.53 5.21
CA HIS A 9 11.29 -4.30 4.56
C HIS A 9 10.75 -5.08 3.38
N LEU A 10 9.72 -5.90 3.59
CA LEU A 10 9.20 -6.81 2.57
C LEU A 10 8.63 -6.07 1.35
N ASP A 11 7.93 -4.95 1.53
CA ASP A 11 7.37 -4.19 0.40
C ASP A 11 8.48 -3.62 -0.52
N ARG A 12 9.65 -3.34 0.07
CA ARG A 12 10.81 -2.75 -0.61
C ARG A 12 11.83 -3.76 -1.12
N VAL A 13 11.65 -5.06 -0.86
CA VAL A 13 12.52 -6.09 -1.46
C VAL A 13 12.30 -6.08 -2.96
N ASP A 14 13.40 -5.91 -3.70
CA ASP A 14 13.43 -6.01 -5.16
C ASP A 14 12.71 -7.27 -5.62
N VAL A 15 11.87 -7.16 -6.65
CA VAL A 15 11.00 -8.26 -7.10
C VAL A 15 11.82 -9.51 -7.45
N ALA A 16 13.03 -9.31 -7.99
CA ALA A 16 13.96 -10.40 -8.32
C ALA A 16 14.54 -11.14 -7.10
N GLU A 17 14.52 -10.52 -5.92
CA GLU A 17 15.07 -11.07 -4.68
C GLU A 17 13.99 -11.61 -3.73
N ARG A 18 12.71 -11.44 -4.05
CA ARG A 18 11.59 -11.91 -3.23
C ARG A 18 11.60 -13.43 -3.10
N SER A 19 11.30 -13.89 -1.90
CA SER A 19 11.06 -15.31 -1.63
C SER A 19 9.85 -15.81 -2.44
N THR A 20 10.00 -16.94 -3.11
CA THR A 20 8.89 -17.61 -3.81
C THR A 20 8.02 -18.46 -2.88
N ASP A 21 8.50 -18.73 -1.65
CA ASP A 21 7.84 -19.60 -0.68
C ASP A 21 7.02 -18.81 0.36
N LEU A 22 7.32 -17.52 0.53
CA LEU A 22 6.69 -16.67 1.55
C LEU A 22 5.55 -15.87 0.93
N ILE A 23 4.36 -16.01 1.49
CA ILE A 23 3.23 -15.11 1.26
C ILE A 23 3.13 -14.18 2.47
N ALA A 24 3.11 -12.87 2.21
CA ALA A 24 2.95 -11.87 3.25
C ALA A 24 1.83 -10.90 2.85
N SER A 25 0.74 -10.91 3.62
CA SER A 25 -0.45 -10.10 3.35
C SER A 25 -0.74 -9.16 4.51
N VAL A 26 -0.85 -7.87 4.20
CA VAL A 26 -1.20 -6.84 5.17
C VAL A 26 -2.71 -6.69 5.22
N ARG A 27 -3.29 -6.79 6.41
CA ARG A 27 -4.70 -6.52 6.71
C ARG A 27 -4.81 -5.27 7.60
N PRO A 28 -6.02 -4.75 7.87
CA PRO A 28 -6.17 -3.49 8.61
C PRO A 28 -5.46 -3.45 9.96
N ASP A 29 -5.45 -4.57 10.68
CA ASP A 29 -4.95 -4.73 12.04
C ASP A 29 -3.87 -5.82 12.22
N GLU A 30 -3.65 -6.68 11.21
CA GLU A 30 -2.68 -7.77 11.26
C GLU A 30 -1.81 -7.92 10.00
N LEU A 31 -0.58 -8.39 10.18
CA LEU A 31 0.26 -8.96 9.13
C LEU A 31 0.13 -10.47 9.16
N LEU A 32 -0.37 -11.03 8.06
CA LEU A 32 -0.47 -12.47 7.85
C LEU A 32 0.74 -12.97 7.05
N LEU A 33 1.54 -13.83 7.67
CA LEU A 33 2.68 -14.50 7.03
C LEU A 33 2.36 -15.98 6.87
N THR A 34 2.49 -16.50 5.65
CA THR A 34 2.27 -17.91 5.35
C THR A 34 3.46 -18.48 4.59
N ASP A 35 3.92 -19.66 5.01
CA ASP A 35 4.87 -20.49 4.26
C ASP A 35 4.26 -21.88 3.99
N ASN A 36 5.06 -22.77 3.37
CA ASN A 36 4.64 -24.11 2.93
C ASN A 36 3.94 -25.00 3.98
N ASN A 37 3.94 -24.68 5.29
CA ASN A 37 3.14 -25.39 6.29
C ASN A 37 2.77 -24.57 7.55
N ARG A 38 3.08 -23.27 7.60
CA ARG A 38 2.89 -22.45 8.80
C ARG A 38 2.25 -21.12 8.45
N GLU A 39 1.38 -20.70 9.35
CA GLU A 39 0.77 -19.38 9.35
C GLU A 39 1.18 -18.69 10.65
N VAL A 40 1.61 -17.43 10.53
CA VAL A 40 1.94 -16.56 11.64
C VAL A 40 1.19 -15.26 11.44
N VAL A 41 0.50 -14.84 12.49
CA VAL A 41 -0.23 -13.57 12.56
C VAL A 41 0.54 -12.66 13.50
N LEU A 42 0.81 -11.43 13.06
CA LEU A 42 1.47 -10.39 13.86
C LEU A 42 0.59 -9.14 13.88
N ASP A 43 0.27 -8.65 15.07
CA ASP A 43 -0.50 -7.41 15.21
C ASP A 43 0.27 -6.22 14.62
N LEU A 44 -0.44 -5.32 13.94
CA LEU A 44 0.10 -4.02 13.54
C LEU A 44 0.30 -3.12 14.77
N PRO A 45 1.12 -2.05 14.65
CA PRO A 45 1.20 -1.03 15.69
C PRO A 45 -0.18 -0.44 16.03
N GLU A 46 -0.42 -0.16 17.32
CA GLU A 46 -1.69 0.44 17.74
C GLU A 46 -1.95 1.78 17.03
N ASN A 47 -3.20 1.99 16.60
CA ASN A 47 -3.67 3.20 15.91
C ASN A 47 -3.02 3.46 14.55
N GLN A 48 -2.40 2.46 13.93
CA GLN A 48 -1.84 2.57 12.59
C GLN A 48 -2.25 1.41 11.70
N THR A 49 -2.54 1.73 10.44
CA THR A 49 -2.80 0.76 9.38
C THR A 49 -1.90 1.09 8.19
N TYR A 50 -1.31 0.05 7.59
CA TYR A 50 -0.48 0.23 6.41
C TYR A 50 -1.33 0.15 5.15
N VAL A 51 -1.29 1.22 4.34
CA VAL A 51 -2.01 1.33 3.06
C VAL A 51 -0.98 1.40 1.94
N SER A 52 -1.03 0.45 1.01
CA SER A 52 -0.15 0.40 -0.15
C SER A 52 -0.91 0.72 -1.42
N ILE A 53 -0.33 1.58 -2.26
CA ILE A 53 -0.99 2.26 -3.38
C ILE A 53 -0.21 1.95 -4.65
N ALA A 54 -0.90 1.44 -5.67
CA ALA A 54 -0.34 1.21 -7.00
C ALA A 54 -1.16 1.99 -8.05
N PRO A 55 -0.75 3.22 -8.39
CA PRO A 55 -1.37 3.98 -9.47
C PRO A 55 -1.07 3.33 -10.83
N TYR A 56 -1.97 3.52 -11.80
CA TYR A 56 -1.80 2.98 -13.14
C TYR A 56 -2.35 3.90 -14.24
N VAL A 57 -1.79 3.81 -15.44
CA VAL A 57 -2.23 4.48 -16.66
C VAL A 57 -3.00 3.51 -17.56
N ASN A 58 -2.48 2.30 -17.81
CA ASN A 58 -3.06 1.38 -18.79
C ASN A 58 -3.72 0.15 -18.17
N GLN A 59 -3.06 -0.51 -17.21
CA GLN A 59 -3.54 -1.76 -16.65
C GLN A 59 -3.43 -1.83 -15.13
N THR A 60 -4.39 -2.52 -14.53
CA THR A 60 -4.44 -2.80 -13.09
C THR A 60 -4.92 -4.22 -12.83
N HIS A 61 -5.00 -4.60 -11.56
CA HIS A 61 -5.58 -5.84 -11.07
C HIS A 61 -6.36 -5.58 -9.79
N ASP A 62 -7.36 -6.41 -9.51
CA ASP A 62 -8.11 -6.33 -8.26
C ASP A 62 -7.22 -6.81 -7.10
N CYS A 63 -7.18 -6.01 -6.04
CA CYS A 63 -6.41 -6.29 -4.83
C CYS A 63 -7.12 -5.64 -3.64
N PHE A 64 -7.41 -6.42 -2.59
CA PHE A 64 -8.08 -5.90 -1.39
C PHE A 64 -7.12 -5.80 -0.21
N TYR A 65 -6.42 -6.89 0.08
CA TYR A 65 -5.32 -6.92 1.04
C TYR A 65 -4.00 -6.89 0.31
N HIS A 66 -3.10 -5.98 0.71
CA HIS A 66 -1.82 -5.82 0.03
C HIS A 66 -0.97 -7.06 0.21
N SER A 67 -0.45 -7.60 -0.89
CA SER A 67 0.50 -8.70 -0.87
C SER A 67 1.91 -8.14 -1.07
N LEU A 68 2.71 -8.18 -0.02
CA LEU A 68 4.08 -7.67 0.00
C LEU A 68 5.01 -8.50 -0.89
N THR A 69 4.67 -9.77 -1.16
CA THR A 69 5.56 -10.68 -1.89
C THR A 69 5.10 -11.01 -3.30
N THR A 70 3.81 -10.81 -3.65
CA THR A 70 3.27 -11.31 -4.94
C THR A 70 2.64 -10.25 -5.84
N CYS A 71 2.17 -9.10 -5.32
CA CYS A 71 1.51 -8.09 -6.13
C CYS A 71 2.53 -7.23 -6.89
N LEU A 72 2.16 -6.86 -8.13
CA LEU A 72 2.93 -5.97 -9.02
C LEU A 72 2.01 -4.91 -9.61
N GLY A 73 2.32 -3.64 -9.34
CA GLY A 73 1.75 -2.47 -9.98
C GLY A 73 2.43 -2.14 -11.31
N GLU A 74 1.81 -1.29 -12.11
CA GLU A 74 2.31 -0.91 -13.43
C GLU A 74 3.55 -0.01 -13.35
N LEU A 75 3.57 0.92 -12.39
CA LEU A 75 4.55 2.00 -12.32
C LEU A 75 5.66 1.68 -11.31
N GLY A 76 6.54 0.73 -11.62
CA GLY A 76 7.71 0.38 -10.79
C GLY A 76 8.87 1.37 -10.92
N ASN A 77 9.46 1.80 -9.79
CA ASN A 77 10.57 2.75 -9.73
C ASN A 77 10.31 4.11 -10.41
N GLU A 78 9.06 4.58 -10.37
CA GLU A 78 8.64 5.83 -11.00
C GLU A 78 8.46 6.95 -9.97
N ASN A 79 8.84 8.18 -10.34
CA ASN A 79 8.64 9.35 -9.49
C ASN A 79 7.21 9.87 -9.63
N ILE A 80 6.50 9.91 -8.52
CA ILE A 80 5.11 10.39 -8.43
C ILE A 80 4.98 11.43 -7.32
N HIS A 81 3.91 12.19 -7.35
CA HIS A 81 3.50 13.04 -6.23
C HIS A 81 2.20 12.49 -5.64
N VAL A 82 2.18 12.30 -4.33
CA VAL A 82 1.07 11.71 -3.60
C VAL A 82 0.55 12.72 -2.58
N THR A 83 -0.77 12.93 -2.63
CA THR A 83 -1.51 13.69 -1.62
C THR A 83 -2.54 12.78 -0.99
N ILE A 84 -2.55 12.70 0.34
CA ILE A 84 -3.58 11.98 1.09
C ILE A 84 -4.25 12.95 2.04
N THR A 85 -5.58 13.03 1.95
CA THR A 85 -6.40 13.98 2.71
C THR A 85 -7.44 13.25 3.54
N ASP A 86 -7.52 13.59 4.83
CA ASP A 86 -8.55 13.12 5.74
C ASP A 86 -9.93 13.67 5.32
N GLY A 87 -10.91 12.77 5.18
CA GLY A 87 -12.25 13.11 4.70
C GLY A 87 -13.14 13.81 5.74
N ALA A 88 -12.83 13.67 7.03
CA ALA A 88 -13.61 14.27 8.12
C ALA A 88 -13.12 15.69 8.46
N THR A 89 -11.81 15.91 8.45
CA THR A 89 -11.17 17.17 8.87
C THR A 89 -10.71 18.02 7.67
N GLY A 90 -10.45 17.39 6.52
CA GLY A 90 -9.79 18.03 5.38
C GLY A 90 -8.29 18.25 5.60
N GLU A 91 -7.71 17.67 6.66
CA GLU A 91 -6.27 17.74 6.92
C GLU A 91 -5.49 16.91 5.91
N GLN A 92 -4.38 17.44 5.44
CA GLN A 92 -3.46 16.73 4.57
C GLN A 92 -2.55 15.84 5.43
N LEU A 93 -2.76 14.52 5.33
CA LEU A 93 -2.00 13.51 6.04
C LEU A 93 -0.65 13.25 5.37
N VAL A 94 -0.62 13.37 4.02
CA VAL A 94 0.58 13.17 3.19
C VAL A 94 0.58 14.22 2.06
N ASP A 95 1.75 14.80 1.80
CA ASP A 95 2.03 15.71 0.67
C ASP A 95 3.51 15.60 0.27
N GLU A 96 3.83 14.65 -0.60
CA GLU A 96 5.24 14.41 -0.93
C GLU A 96 5.47 13.90 -2.35
N GLN A 97 6.68 14.17 -2.85
CA GLN A 97 7.22 13.51 -4.03
C GLN A 97 7.97 12.26 -3.57
N VAL A 98 7.58 11.12 -4.12
CA VAL A 98 8.08 9.79 -3.75
C VAL A 98 8.41 8.99 -5.00
N THR A 99 9.22 7.96 -4.83
CA THR A 99 9.47 6.95 -5.86
C THR A 99 8.74 5.69 -5.47
N THR A 100 7.92 5.13 -6.36
CA THR A 100 7.33 3.81 -6.14
C THR A 100 8.43 2.75 -6.03
N PHE A 101 8.18 1.70 -5.27
CA PHE A 101 9.13 0.60 -5.13
C PHE A 101 9.20 -0.23 -6.43
N ASP A 102 10.10 -1.21 -6.46
CA ASP A 102 10.31 -2.08 -7.62
C ASP A 102 9.05 -2.86 -8.03
N ASN A 103 8.16 -3.15 -7.07
CA ASN A 103 6.87 -3.76 -7.33
C ASN A 103 5.80 -2.79 -7.85
N GLY A 104 6.09 -1.50 -8.04
CA GLY A 104 5.13 -0.51 -8.51
C GLY A 104 4.12 -0.03 -7.48
N PHE A 105 4.33 -0.34 -6.19
CA PHE A 105 3.55 0.19 -5.08
C PHE A 105 4.32 1.28 -4.33
N ILE A 106 3.61 2.06 -3.53
CA ILE A 106 4.14 2.91 -2.47
C ILE A 106 3.26 2.76 -1.22
N GLY A 107 3.87 2.60 -0.06
CA GLY A 107 3.15 2.36 1.19
C GLY A 107 3.25 3.49 2.20
N PHE A 108 2.15 3.71 2.92
CA PHE A 108 2.02 4.74 3.93
C PHE A 108 1.42 4.16 5.21
N TRP A 109 1.99 4.56 6.35
CA TRP A 109 1.42 4.31 7.66
C TRP A 109 0.37 5.37 7.97
N MET A 110 -0.89 4.98 7.95
CA MET A 110 -2.03 5.87 8.13
C MET A 110 -2.62 5.70 9.53
N PRO A 111 -3.21 6.74 10.13
CA PRO A 111 -4.00 6.56 11.35
C PRO A 111 -5.13 5.56 11.11
N SER A 112 -5.37 4.66 12.07
CA SER A 112 -6.53 3.75 12.03
C SER A 112 -7.85 4.54 12.08
N ASP A 113 -8.95 3.88 11.68
CA ASP A 113 -10.31 4.46 11.70
C ASP A 113 -10.46 5.78 10.92
N THR A 114 -9.65 5.94 9.86
CA THR A 114 -9.62 7.13 9.02
C THR A 114 -10.17 6.82 7.63
N THR A 115 -10.91 7.77 7.07
CA THR A 115 -11.38 7.69 5.68
C THR A 115 -10.99 8.97 4.96
N GLY A 116 -10.83 8.91 3.64
CA GLY A 116 -10.44 10.09 2.89
C GLY A 116 -10.16 9.81 1.43
N THR A 117 -9.34 10.67 0.83
CA THR A 117 -8.97 10.58 -0.59
C THR A 117 -7.46 10.53 -0.77
N VAL A 118 -7.03 9.71 -1.71
CA VAL A 118 -5.67 9.69 -2.25
C VAL A 118 -5.72 10.31 -3.64
N GLU A 119 -4.88 11.31 -3.90
CA GLU A 119 -4.60 11.84 -5.23
C GLU A 119 -3.15 11.56 -5.60
N VAL A 120 -2.94 11.12 -6.84
CA VAL A 120 -1.61 10.89 -7.41
C VAL A 120 -1.45 11.66 -8.71
N SER A 121 -0.29 12.27 -8.90
CA SER A 121 0.12 12.84 -10.19
C SER A 121 1.43 12.25 -10.70
N TYR A 122 1.48 12.00 -12.00
CA TYR A 122 2.60 11.37 -12.69
C TYR A 122 2.64 11.81 -14.16
N GLN A 123 3.76 12.41 -14.59
CA GLN A 123 4.00 12.83 -15.98
C GLN A 123 2.81 13.60 -16.62
N GLY A 124 2.17 14.49 -15.87
CA GLY A 124 1.04 15.29 -16.33
C GLY A 124 -0.33 14.60 -16.29
N HIS A 125 -0.39 13.32 -15.91
CA HIS A 125 -1.62 12.61 -15.60
C HIS A 125 -1.95 12.75 -14.12
N THR A 126 -3.24 12.68 -13.79
CA THR A 126 -3.74 12.73 -12.41
C THR A 126 -4.83 11.69 -12.20
N GLY A 127 -4.94 11.19 -10.97
CA GLY A 127 -6.01 10.28 -10.58
C GLY A 127 -6.30 10.38 -9.09
N THR A 128 -7.53 10.05 -8.72
CA THR A 128 -7.99 10.13 -7.33
C THR A 128 -8.78 8.87 -7.00
N THR A 129 -8.61 8.36 -5.78
CA THR A 129 -9.42 7.27 -5.24
C THR A 129 -9.71 7.49 -3.76
N GLY A 130 -10.71 6.79 -3.23
CA GLY A 130 -11.00 6.81 -1.80
C GLY A 130 -10.13 5.81 -1.04
N PHE A 131 -9.93 6.03 0.25
CA PHE A 131 -9.34 5.04 1.15
C PHE A 131 -10.11 4.96 2.47
N SER A 132 -9.97 3.81 3.15
CA SER A 132 -10.50 3.57 4.50
C SER A 132 -9.50 2.71 5.27
N THR A 133 -9.19 3.11 6.51
CA THR A 133 -8.37 2.35 7.48
C THR A 133 -9.21 1.84 8.65
N THR A 134 -10.54 1.73 8.47
CA THR A 134 -11.42 0.99 9.37
C THR A 134 -11.17 -0.52 9.24
N ASP A 135 -11.77 -1.33 10.13
CA ASP A 135 -11.64 -2.81 10.11
C ASP A 135 -12.05 -3.48 8.78
N GLU A 136 -12.88 -2.82 7.98
CA GLU A 136 -13.30 -3.29 6.64
C GLU A 136 -12.53 -2.61 5.49
N GLY A 137 -11.51 -1.82 5.82
CA GLY A 137 -10.71 -1.06 4.88
C GLY A 137 -9.80 -1.94 4.00
N ALA A 138 -9.65 -1.56 2.74
CA ALA A 138 -8.65 -2.15 1.88
C ALA A 138 -7.26 -1.60 2.24
N THR A 139 -6.27 -2.49 2.38
CA THR A 139 -4.86 -2.11 2.55
C THR A 139 -4.13 -2.01 1.20
N CYS A 140 -4.79 -2.41 0.11
CA CYS A 140 -4.28 -2.38 -1.25
C CYS A 140 -5.15 -1.46 -2.12
N LEU A 141 -4.58 -0.36 -2.61
CA LEU A 141 -5.27 0.59 -3.48
C LEU A 141 -4.72 0.49 -4.90
N THR A 142 -5.36 -0.35 -5.72
CA THR A 142 -5.03 -0.53 -7.15
C THR A 142 -6.05 0.11 -8.09
N ASP A 143 -7.19 0.58 -7.56
CA ASP A 143 -8.22 1.32 -8.31
C ASP A 143 -7.91 2.83 -8.33
N LEU A 144 -6.73 3.18 -8.83
CA LEU A 144 -6.26 4.56 -8.97
C LEU A 144 -5.70 4.77 -10.39
N ARG A 145 -6.62 5.03 -11.33
CA ARG A 145 -6.27 5.32 -12.72
C ARG A 145 -5.84 6.77 -12.91
N LEU A 146 -4.72 6.97 -13.58
CA LEU A 146 -4.20 8.28 -13.97
C LEU A 146 -4.62 8.61 -15.41
N THR A 147 -5.17 9.81 -15.61
CA THR A 147 -5.64 10.32 -16.92
C THR A 147 -5.24 11.77 -17.14
#